data_AF-A0A8H7RCM0-F1
#
_entry.id   AF-A0A8H7RCM0-F1
#
_cell.length_a   1.000
_cell.length_b   1.000
_cell.length_c   1.000
_cell.angle_alpha   90.00
_cell.angle_beta   90.00
_cell.angle_gamma   90.00
#
_symmetry.space_group_name_H-M   'P 1'
#
loop_
_entity.id
_entity.type
_entity.pdbx_description
1 polymer ?
#
loop_
_entity_poly.entity_id
_entity_poly.type
_entity_poly.pdbx_seq_one_letter_code
_entity_poly.pdbx_strand_id
1 'polypeptide(L)'
;MIKSIQLLDSSVIEQLRSSLVITTLPQCIKELINNAIDANATSIDISLDIEKFSLQVNDNGDGILNMNKIGQRHTTSKCHKLSDTEQLKTFGFRGEALASITNESLVQIISRHCLSKDTFEGFWRDGRLIGDKITLSKHTRKIQPGTTVIVRDLFYKFPVRRRYLSSYQYVVIMESVKRLVLKFALCFHHIHFNLIDSARNAKVMMIKKNMKYVDMHEDNINVQGFFSTRGYPNKVRFIKREKVVNNYFVPNDNGLYKIVSGLFSNSSFVTSLRDSSSKGKGRLRTRIPWTNLLLARTSIQKYPIYFIKLTCPDWSYYDIDTYLDVLSEFSAYPVIKNLVSQFTTQFLKSAGLIPPKRKENSLDEHCSKKRTGSTIIDHSRVSKYVQHASSSVGTGSTTNDTTSSIPNGFVSWWDDCQKKLYYIDPRTGNS
;
A
#
# COMPACT_ATOMS: atom_id res chain seq x y z
N MET A 1 -2.01 21.86 -39.53
CA MET A 1 -0.81 21.00 -39.52
C MET A 1 -1.16 19.67 -38.88
N ILE A 2 -1.04 18.57 -39.62
CA ILE A 2 -1.03 17.23 -39.04
C ILE A 2 0.37 17.05 -38.43
N LYS A 3 0.47 16.82 -37.13
CA LYS A 3 1.76 16.52 -36.48
C LYS A 3 2.04 15.03 -36.62
N SER A 4 3.20 14.67 -37.14
CA SER A 4 3.71 13.28 -37.08
C SER A 4 4.01 12.89 -35.63
N ILE A 5 3.86 11.61 -35.30
CA ILE A 5 4.33 11.05 -34.03
C ILE A 5 5.86 11.10 -34.03
N GLN A 6 6.46 11.62 -32.95
CA GLN A 6 7.90 11.79 -32.81
C GLN A 6 8.36 11.27 -31.43
N LEU A 7 9.61 10.83 -31.36
CA LEU A 7 10.24 10.44 -30.10
C LEU A 7 10.44 11.68 -29.21
N LEU A 8 10.25 11.52 -27.90
CA LEU A 8 10.54 12.56 -26.93
C LEU A 8 12.03 12.58 -26.57
N ASP A 9 12.59 13.77 -26.34
CA ASP A 9 13.95 13.91 -25.81
C ASP A 9 14.13 13.16 -24.49
N SER A 10 15.31 12.56 -24.26
CA SER A 10 15.58 11.75 -23.08
C SER A 10 15.37 12.52 -21.77
N SER A 11 15.70 13.80 -21.73
CA SER A 11 15.45 14.70 -20.58
C SER A 11 13.96 14.88 -20.28
N VAL A 12 13.11 14.95 -21.32
CA VAL A 12 11.65 15.02 -21.19
C VAL A 12 11.11 13.70 -20.68
N ILE A 13 11.58 12.55 -21.20
CA ILE A 13 11.23 11.21 -20.71
C ILE A 13 11.58 11.08 -19.22
N GLU A 14 12.79 11.48 -18.82
CA GLU A 14 13.24 11.44 -17.43
C GLU A 14 12.41 12.33 -16.50
N GLN A 15 12.08 13.55 -16.92
CA GLN A 15 11.25 14.46 -16.12
C GLN A 15 9.81 13.95 -15.99
N LEU A 16 9.18 13.52 -17.09
CA LEU A 16 7.84 12.93 -17.07
C LEU A 16 7.81 11.70 -16.16
N ARG A 17 8.76 10.78 -16.30
CA ARG A 17 8.83 9.57 -15.46
C ARG A 17 9.03 9.92 -13.98
N SER A 18 9.90 10.87 -13.66
CA SER A 18 10.12 11.29 -12.26
C SER A 18 8.87 11.89 -11.63
N SER A 19 8.12 12.68 -12.41
CA SER A 19 6.88 13.31 -11.95
C SER A 19 5.77 12.31 -11.59
N LEU A 20 5.80 11.11 -12.21
CA LEU A 20 4.89 9.99 -11.93
C LEU A 20 5.40 9.09 -10.79
N VAL A 21 6.72 8.87 -10.69
CA VAL A 21 7.31 8.00 -9.64
C VAL A 21 7.32 8.68 -8.28
N ILE A 22 7.56 10.00 -8.20
CA ILE A 22 7.57 10.76 -6.93
C ILE A 22 6.56 11.91 -7.00
N THR A 23 5.33 11.64 -6.57
CA THR A 23 4.21 12.59 -6.60
C THR A 23 4.09 13.45 -5.34
N THR A 24 4.58 12.99 -4.18
CA THR A 24 4.41 13.70 -2.89
C THR A 24 5.59 13.49 -1.93
N LEU A 25 5.70 14.35 -0.90
CA LEU A 25 6.67 14.20 0.20
C LEU A 25 6.52 12.84 0.94
N PRO A 26 5.31 12.39 1.34
CA PRO A 26 5.12 11.04 1.89
C PRO A 26 5.58 9.92 0.95
N GLN A 27 5.38 10.05 -0.37
CA GLN A 27 5.86 9.03 -1.31
C GLN A 27 7.39 9.00 -1.39
N CYS A 28 8.07 10.15 -1.38
CA CYS A 28 9.53 10.21 -1.28
C CYS A 28 10.03 9.50 0.00
N ILE A 29 9.41 9.78 1.15
CA ILE A 29 9.72 9.09 2.42
C ILE A 29 9.45 7.59 2.32
N LYS A 30 8.33 7.16 1.72
CA LYS A 30 8.00 5.74 1.51
C LYS A 30 9.11 5.01 0.77
N GLU A 31 9.57 5.55 -0.35
CA GLU A 31 10.59 4.87 -1.16
C GLU A 31 11.98 4.89 -0.51
N LEU A 32 12.30 5.87 0.34
CA LEU A 32 13.52 5.86 1.16
C LEU A 32 13.43 4.86 2.33
N ILE A 33 12.27 4.74 3.01
CA ILE A 33 12.04 3.71 4.02
C ILE A 33 12.13 2.31 3.41
N ASN A 34 11.51 2.09 2.24
CA ASN A 34 11.60 0.84 1.47
C ASN A 34 13.07 0.46 1.21
N ASN A 35 13.90 1.42 0.77
CA ASN A 35 15.31 1.18 0.52
C ASN A 35 16.11 0.86 1.79
N ALA A 36 15.79 1.48 2.93
CA ALA A 36 16.41 1.15 4.22
C ALA A 36 16.00 -0.25 4.72
N ILE A 37 14.74 -0.65 4.57
CA ILE A 37 14.26 -2.00 4.91
C ILE A 37 14.95 -3.05 4.03
N ASP A 38 15.02 -2.83 2.72
CA ASP A 38 15.74 -3.72 1.78
C ASP A 38 17.25 -3.81 2.08
N ALA A 39 17.80 -2.85 2.83
CA ALA A 39 19.19 -2.83 3.31
C ALA A 39 19.31 -3.35 4.76
N ASN A 40 18.35 -4.14 5.24
CA ASN A 40 18.34 -4.76 6.56
C ASN A 40 18.42 -3.78 7.76
N ALA A 41 17.99 -2.53 7.59
CA ALA A 41 18.02 -1.53 8.65
C ALA A 41 17.17 -1.94 9.88
N THR A 42 17.67 -1.64 11.08
CA THR A 42 16.98 -1.93 12.34
C THR A 42 16.64 -0.68 13.15
N SER A 43 17.03 0.50 12.65
CA SER A 43 16.62 1.84 13.08
C SER A 43 16.55 2.74 11.84
N ILE A 44 15.47 3.51 11.72
CA ILE A 44 15.25 4.49 10.65
C ILE A 44 14.80 5.80 11.30
N ASP A 45 15.66 6.82 11.18
CA ASP A 45 15.41 8.18 11.64
C ASP A 45 15.00 9.06 10.46
N ILE A 46 13.86 9.73 10.57
CA ILE A 46 13.24 10.52 9.51
C ILE A 46 13.10 11.96 10.03
N SER A 47 13.69 12.92 9.31
CA SER A 47 13.49 14.35 9.53
C SER A 47 12.79 14.97 8.32
N LEU A 48 11.83 15.87 8.56
CA LEU A 48 11.03 16.50 7.52
C LEU A 48 10.85 18.00 7.78
N ASP A 49 11.22 18.80 6.79
CA ASP A 49 10.94 20.24 6.68
C ASP A 49 9.99 20.44 5.49
N ILE A 50 8.68 20.51 5.78
CA ILE A 50 7.65 20.65 4.74
C ILE A 50 7.74 22.02 4.05
N GLU A 51 8.12 23.07 4.79
CA GLU A 51 8.20 24.44 4.29
C GLU A 51 9.31 24.59 3.25
N LYS A 52 10.46 23.94 3.47
CA LYS A 52 11.60 23.90 2.54
C LYS A 52 11.58 22.71 1.57
N PHE A 53 10.49 21.94 1.52
CA PHE A 53 10.39 20.71 0.70
C PHE A 53 11.62 19.78 0.86
N SER A 54 12.12 19.68 2.09
CA SER A 54 13.38 19.03 2.40
C SER A 54 13.17 17.92 3.43
N LEU A 55 13.90 16.82 3.29
CA LEU A 55 13.80 15.67 4.19
C LEU A 55 15.12 14.94 4.30
N GLN A 56 15.27 14.18 5.37
CA GLN A 56 16.42 13.30 5.59
C GLN A 56 15.90 11.95 6.10
N VAL A 57 16.40 10.87 5.51
CA VAL A 57 16.23 9.51 6.03
C VAL A 57 17.61 8.96 6.35
N ASN A 58 17.81 8.58 7.61
CA ASN A 58 19.03 7.97 8.10
C ASN A 58 18.73 6.55 8.60
N ASP A 59 19.48 5.58 8.10
CA ASP A 59 19.39 4.19 8.50
C ASP A 59 20.73 3.66 9.04
N ASN A 60 20.65 2.51 9.70
CA ASN A 60 21.77 1.67 10.13
C ASN A 60 21.80 0.32 9.39
N GLY A 61 21.38 0.31 8.12
CA GLY A 61 21.43 -0.88 7.27
C GLY A 61 22.83 -1.22 6.77
N ASP A 62 22.91 -2.09 5.76
CA ASP A 62 24.18 -2.56 5.18
C ASP A 62 24.96 -1.46 4.44
N GLY A 63 24.32 -0.33 4.11
CA GLY A 63 24.91 0.76 3.33
C GLY A 63 24.95 0.48 1.82
N ILE A 64 25.60 1.37 1.05
CA ILE A 64 25.69 1.26 -0.41
C ILE A 64 27.16 0.99 -0.80
N LEU A 65 27.41 -0.15 -1.45
CA LEU A 65 28.76 -0.53 -1.90
C LEU A 65 29.28 0.33 -3.06
N ASN A 66 28.42 0.67 -4.02
CA ASN A 66 28.77 1.47 -5.19
C ASN A 66 27.71 2.54 -5.47
N MET A 67 28.07 3.80 -5.24
CA MET A 67 27.18 4.95 -5.42
C MET A 67 27.22 5.54 -6.84
N ASN A 68 28.15 5.12 -7.70
CA ASN A 68 28.37 5.75 -9.02
C ASN A 68 27.18 5.58 -9.98
N LYS A 69 26.31 4.58 -9.77
CA LYS A 69 25.11 4.35 -10.58
C LYS A 69 23.85 5.04 -10.06
N ILE A 70 23.92 5.72 -8.91
CA ILE A 70 22.79 6.50 -8.40
C ILE A 70 22.49 7.63 -9.40
N GLY A 71 21.21 7.83 -9.70
CA GLY A 71 20.75 8.71 -10.78
C GLY A 71 20.32 7.95 -12.05
N GLN A 72 20.91 6.79 -12.32
CA GLN A 72 20.56 5.95 -13.47
C GLN A 72 19.23 5.22 -13.22
N ARG A 73 18.34 5.22 -14.22
CA ARG A 73 17.09 4.45 -14.18
C ARG A 73 17.35 2.96 -14.37
N HIS A 74 16.35 2.15 -14.01
CA HIS A 74 16.34 0.69 -14.20
C HIS A 74 17.57 -0.02 -13.62
N THR A 75 18.20 0.62 -12.63
CA THR A 75 19.41 0.13 -11.99
C THR A 75 19.09 -0.23 -10.54
N THR A 76 19.25 -1.50 -10.21
CA THR A 76 19.00 -2.06 -8.88
C THR A 76 20.00 -3.16 -8.58
N SER A 77 20.10 -3.56 -7.31
CA SER A 77 20.85 -4.73 -6.83
C SER A 77 19.94 -5.85 -6.33
N LYS A 78 18.64 -5.79 -6.68
CA LYS A 78 17.56 -6.52 -6.00
C LYS A 78 16.78 -7.48 -6.91
N CYS A 79 16.86 -7.28 -8.23
CA CYS A 79 16.13 -8.05 -9.24
C CYS A 79 16.88 -7.92 -10.56
N HIS A 80 17.14 -9.04 -11.24
CA HIS A 80 17.95 -9.10 -12.47
C HIS A 80 17.34 -10.00 -13.56
N LYS A 81 16.38 -10.87 -13.22
CA LYS A 81 15.66 -11.76 -14.15
C LYS A 81 14.16 -11.73 -13.87
N LEU A 82 13.34 -12.10 -14.87
CA LEU A 82 11.88 -12.15 -14.72
C LEU A 82 11.45 -13.12 -13.61
N SER A 83 12.14 -14.26 -13.47
CA SER A 83 11.94 -15.23 -12.38
C SER A 83 12.06 -14.61 -10.98
N ASP A 84 12.88 -13.56 -10.82
CA ASP A 84 13.05 -12.89 -9.53
C ASP A 84 11.79 -12.10 -9.14
N THR A 85 10.92 -11.78 -10.10
CA THR A 85 9.65 -11.07 -9.89
C THR A 85 8.53 -11.97 -9.32
N GLU A 86 8.66 -13.28 -9.48
CA GLU A 86 7.70 -14.28 -9.00
C GLU A 86 7.74 -14.40 -7.46
N GLN A 87 8.92 -14.17 -6.85
CA GLN A 87 9.12 -14.23 -5.39
C GLN A 87 9.87 -13.00 -4.85
N LEU A 88 9.34 -11.80 -5.10
CA LEU A 88 9.99 -10.55 -4.64
C LEU A 88 10.04 -10.43 -3.11
N LYS A 89 11.27 -10.51 -2.58
CA LYS A 89 11.58 -10.29 -1.15
C LYS A 89 11.87 -8.83 -0.81
N THR A 90 11.92 -7.93 -1.81
CA THR A 90 12.39 -6.54 -1.67
C THR A 90 11.47 -5.55 -2.38
N PHE A 91 11.37 -4.33 -1.86
CA PHE A 91 10.55 -3.26 -2.42
C PHE A 91 11.17 -2.55 -3.63
N GLY A 92 12.49 -2.36 -3.64
CA GLY A 92 13.21 -1.52 -4.60
C GLY A 92 13.57 -2.15 -5.95
N PHE A 93 12.85 -3.18 -6.40
CA PHE A 93 13.22 -3.98 -7.57
C PHE A 93 13.17 -3.23 -8.91
N ARG A 94 12.39 -2.13 -9.02
CA ARG A 94 12.24 -1.35 -10.28
C ARG A 94 13.45 -0.46 -10.62
N GLY A 95 14.29 -0.10 -9.65
CA GLY A 95 15.45 0.77 -9.87
C GLY A 95 15.13 2.21 -10.28
N GLU A 96 13.94 2.74 -9.97
CA GLU A 96 13.49 4.08 -10.42
C GLU A 96 13.47 5.15 -9.33
N ALA A 97 13.42 4.76 -8.05
CA ALA A 97 13.13 5.67 -6.94
C ALA A 97 14.22 6.74 -6.74
N LEU A 98 15.48 6.33 -6.49
CA LEU A 98 16.57 7.28 -6.29
C LEU A 98 16.81 8.15 -7.53
N ALA A 99 16.80 7.58 -8.73
CA ALA A 99 16.90 8.31 -9.99
C ALA A 99 15.86 9.45 -10.09
N SER A 100 14.60 9.14 -9.77
CA SER A 100 13.50 10.12 -9.79
C SER A 100 13.63 11.18 -8.69
N ILE A 101 14.10 10.82 -7.49
CA ILE A 101 14.39 11.79 -6.42
C ILE A 101 15.54 12.72 -6.86
N THR A 102 16.65 12.18 -7.39
CA THR A 102 17.80 12.97 -7.88
C THR A 102 17.49 13.87 -9.07
N ASN A 103 16.43 13.59 -9.83
CA ASN A 103 15.97 14.48 -10.90
C ASN A 103 15.12 15.65 -10.40
N GLU A 104 14.40 15.46 -9.29
CA GLU A 104 13.41 16.44 -8.78
C GLU A 104 13.91 17.27 -7.59
N SER A 105 15.17 17.10 -7.18
CA SER A 105 15.73 17.69 -5.97
C SER A 105 17.27 17.79 -6.03
N LEU A 106 17.87 18.47 -5.06
CA LEU A 106 19.29 18.33 -4.75
C LEU A 106 19.45 17.24 -3.67
N VAL A 107 20.07 16.13 -4.02
CA VAL A 107 20.26 14.99 -3.10
C VAL A 107 21.72 14.92 -2.66
N GLN A 108 21.95 14.74 -1.37
CA GLN A 108 23.23 14.35 -0.80
C GLN A 108 23.06 12.95 -0.20
N ILE A 109 23.95 12.03 -0.54
CA ILE A 109 23.95 10.68 0.02
C ILE A 109 25.29 10.48 0.71
N ILE A 110 25.23 10.07 1.97
CA ILE A 110 26.38 9.71 2.80
C ILE A 110 26.17 8.26 3.19
N SER A 111 27.06 7.35 2.79
CA SER A 111 26.90 5.93 3.07
C SER A 111 28.21 5.27 3.47
N ARG A 112 28.13 4.31 4.38
CA ARG A 112 29.20 3.38 4.65
C ARG A 112 28.66 1.97 4.50
N HIS A 113 29.21 1.24 3.53
CA HIS A 113 28.90 -0.17 3.36
C HIS A 113 29.46 -1.03 4.50
N CYS A 114 28.81 -2.14 4.84
CA CYS A 114 29.23 -3.07 5.89
C CYS A 114 30.62 -3.67 5.66
N LEU A 115 31.01 -3.88 4.39
CA LEU A 115 32.36 -4.31 3.99
C LEU A 115 33.39 -3.17 3.91
N SER A 116 33.01 -1.93 4.20
CA SER A 116 33.89 -0.74 4.14
C SER A 116 34.27 -0.24 5.53
N LYS A 117 35.49 0.31 5.66
CA LYS A 117 35.90 1.14 6.82
C LYS A 117 35.61 2.63 6.60
N ASP A 118 35.45 3.02 5.33
CA ASP A 118 35.30 4.41 4.89
C ASP A 118 33.84 4.78 4.65
N THR A 119 33.54 6.05 4.89
CA THR A 119 32.24 6.66 4.58
C THR A 119 32.38 7.47 3.29
N PHE A 120 31.56 7.16 2.30
CA PHE A 120 31.53 7.83 1.01
C PHE A 120 30.38 8.83 0.95
N GLU A 121 30.59 9.88 0.16
CA GLU A 121 29.67 11.01 0.00
C GLU A 121 29.61 11.46 -1.46
N GLY A 122 28.39 11.73 -1.92
CA GLY A 122 28.11 12.29 -3.24
C GLY A 122 26.91 13.24 -3.20
N PHE A 123 26.82 14.08 -4.22
CA PHE A 123 25.75 15.05 -4.42
C PHE A 123 25.17 14.87 -5.82
N TRP A 124 23.84 14.91 -5.96
CA TRP A 124 23.16 14.74 -7.23
C TRP A 124 22.12 15.82 -7.47
N ARG A 125 21.97 16.20 -8.73
CA ARG A 125 20.90 17.07 -9.24
C ARG A 125 20.64 16.73 -10.70
N ASP A 126 19.40 16.91 -11.16
CA ASP A 126 19.00 16.61 -12.54
C ASP A 126 19.38 15.17 -12.98
N GLY A 127 19.30 14.22 -12.04
CA GLY A 127 19.65 12.81 -12.25
C GLY A 127 21.15 12.50 -12.34
N ARG A 128 22.02 13.51 -12.21
CA ARG A 128 23.47 13.40 -12.44
C ARG A 128 24.26 13.69 -11.16
N LEU A 129 25.45 13.10 -11.06
CA LEU A 129 26.42 13.42 -10.03
C LEU A 129 26.94 14.85 -10.22
N ILE A 130 27.08 15.61 -9.13
CA ILE A 130 27.73 16.92 -9.11
C ILE A 130 29.21 16.70 -8.81
N GLY A 131 30.06 17.10 -9.75
CA GLY A 131 31.49 16.80 -9.74
C GLY A 131 31.82 15.42 -10.32
N ASP A 132 33.11 15.14 -10.47
CA ASP A 132 33.58 14.05 -11.35
C ASP A 132 33.48 12.65 -10.72
N LYS A 133 33.42 12.56 -9.38
CA LYS A 133 33.41 11.28 -8.66
C LYS A 133 32.84 11.38 -7.25
N ILE A 134 32.38 10.24 -6.75
CA ILE A 134 32.11 10.02 -5.32
C ILE A 134 33.41 10.21 -4.52
N THR A 135 33.29 10.82 -3.35
CA THR A 135 34.45 11.16 -2.51
C THR A 135 34.32 10.53 -1.11
N LEU A 136 35.42 10.49 -0.36
CA LEU A 136 35.38 10.23 1.08
C LEU A 136 34.66 11.40 1.76
N SER A 137 33.71 11.13 2.66
CA SER A 137 33.01 12.19 3.38
C SER A 137 33.98 12.94 4.28
N LYS A 138 34.09 14.25 4.07
CA LYS A 138 34.99 15.13 4.83
C LYS A 138 34.43 15.53 6.19
N HIS A 139 33.10 15.55 6.32
CA HIS A 139 32.41 16.15 7.46
C HIS A 139 31.56 15.15 8.26
N THR A 140 31.18 14.01 7.67
CA THR A 140 30.29 13.03 8.32
C THR A 140 30.87 11.63 8.24
N ARG A 141 31.49 11.15 9.34
CA ARG A 141 31.99 9.77 9.42
C ARG A 141 30.96 8.85 10.09
N LYS A 142 30.50 7.81 9.38
CA LYS A 142 29.62 6.78 9.95
C LYS A 142 30.41 5.71 10.72
N ILE A 143 30.19 5.66 12.04
CA ILE A 143 30.87 4.70 12.97
C ILE A 143 30.37 3.26 12.74
N GLN A 144 29.11 3.10 12.36
CA GLN A 144 28.50 1.83 11.95
C GLN A 144 28.06 1.91 10.48
N PRO A 145 27.79 0.77 9.81
CA PRO A 145 27.23 0.76 8.47
C PRO A 145 25.88 1.49 8.37
N GLY A 146 25.49 1.83 7.14
CA GLY A 146 24.17 2.38 6.81
C GLY A 146 24.26 3.64 5.96
N THR A 147 23.09 4.18 5.59
CA THR A 147 22.97 5.30 4.65
C THR A 147 22.26 6.50 5.29
N THR A 148 22.59 7.69 4.81
CA THR A 148 21.86 8.93 5.07
C THR A 148 21.56 9.55 3.73
N VAL A 149 20.29 9.64 3.37
CA VAL A 149 19.81 10.34 2.17
C VAL A 149 19.20 11.66 2.61
N ILE A 150 19.81 12.77 2.20
CA ILE A 150 19.34 14.12 2.47
C ILE A 150 18.83 14.68 1.15
N VAL A 151 17.53 14.93 1.08
CA VAL A 151 16.83 15.49 -0.07
C VAL A 151 16.53 16.95 0.25
N ARG A 152 17.10 17.87 -0.52
CA ARG A 152 16.83 19.31 -0.43
C ARG A 152 16.06 19.76 -1.66
N ASP A 153 15.17 20.71 -1.48
CA ASP A 153 14.48 21.35 -2.59
C ASP A 153 13.70 20.37 -3.50
N LEU A 154 12.93 19.44 -2.92
CA LEU A 154 12.05 18.59 -3.72
C LEU A 154 11.02 19.42 -4.53
N PHE A 155 10.82 19.04 -5.79
CA PHE A 155 9.93 19.70 -6.75
C PHE A 155 10.30 21.15 -7.08
N TYR A 156 11.58 21.56 -7.03
CA TYR A 156 11.98 22.93 -7.40
C TYR A 156 11.59 23.32 -8.84
N LYS A 157 11.55 22.33 -9.74
CA LYS A 157 11.07 22.45 -11.13
C LYS A 157 9.58 22.77 -11.25
N PHE A 158 8.80 22.62 -10.18
CA PHE A 158 7.33 22.75 -10.18
C PHE A 158 6.84 23.79 -9.15
N PRO A 159 7.07 25.10 -9.37
CA PRO A 159 6.77 26.15 -8.39
C PRO A 159 5.28 26.23 -8.02
N VAL A 160 4.36 25.99 -8.97
CA VAL A 160 2.90 25.95 -8.71
C VAL A 160 2.54 24.81 -7.74
N ARG A 161 3.13 23.63 -7.95
CA ARG A 161 2.95 22.44 -7.09
C ARG A 161 3.49 22.68 -5.67
N ARG A 162 4.62 23.38 -5.52
CA ARG A 162 5.12 23.81 -4.22
C ARG A 162 4.15 24.75 -3.51
N ARG A 163 3.70 25.83 -4.18
CA ARG A 163 2.74 26.81 -3.60
C ARG A 163 1.44 26.16 -3.12
N TYR A 164 0.94 25.16 -3.86
CA TYR A 164 -0.24 24.41 -3.48
C TYR A 164 -0.02 23.53 -2.22
N LEU A 165 1.13 22.87 -2.12
CA LEU A 165 1.47 21.99 -1.01
C LEU A 165 1.88 22.75 0.28
N SER A 166 2.49 23.93 0.16
CA SER A 166 3.03 24.68 1.31
C SER A 166 1.96 25.26 2.23
N SER A 167 0.93 25.91 1.67
CA SER A 167 0.12 26.87 2.44
C SER A 167 -1.10 26.27 3.14
N TYR A 168 -1.64 25.15 2.64
CA TYR A 168 -2.87 24.53 3.17
C TYR A 168 -2.70 23.07 3.61
N GLN A 169 -1.59 22.41 3.25
CA GLN A 169 -1.43 20.98 3.46
C GLN A 169 -0.40 20.59 4.51
N TYR A 170 0.24 21.52 5.23
CA TYR A 170 1.23 21.16 6.28
C TYR A 170 0.70 20.05 7.22
N VAL A 171 -0.48 20.26 7.82
CA VAL A 171 -1.09 19.30 8.77
C VAL A 171 -1.44 17.98 8.07
N VAL A 172 -1.95 18.05 6.84
CA VAL A 172 -2.35 16.88 6.04
C VAL A 172 -1.15 16.04 5.63
N ILE A 173 -0.06 16.67 5.18
CA ILE A 173 1.20 16.03 4.80
C ILE A 173 1.84 15.42 6.04
N MET A 174 1.99 16.18 7.14
CA MET A 174 2.59 15.66 8.37
C MET A 174 1.79 14.49 8.95
N GLU A 175 0.45 14.57 9.00
CA GLU A 175 -0.42 13.45 9.39
C GLU A 175 -0.28 12.25 8.42
N SER A 176 -0.15 12.50 7.10
CA SER A 176 0.10 11.44 6.12
C SER A 176 1.45 10.75 6.32
N VAL A 177 2.50 11.48 6.72
CA VAL A 177 3.81 10.92 7.06
C VAL A 177 3.77 10.16 8.38
N LYS A 178 3.15 10.69 9.44
CA LYS A 178 2.95 9.95 10.71
C LYS A 178 2.26 8.62 10.47
N ARG A 179 1.20 8.64 9.65
CA ARG A 179 0.43 7.46 9.23
C ARG A 179 1.26 6.45 8.46
N LEU A 180 2.08 6.91 7.52
CA LEU A 180 3.00 6.07 6.75
C LEU A 180 4.05 5.41 7.66
N VAL A 181 4.67 6.17 8.55
CA VAL A 181 5.69 5.67 9.49
C VAL A 181 5.10 4.68 10.48
N LEU A 182 3.91 4.97 11.04
CA LEU A 182 3.17 4.04 11.89
C LEU A 182 2.85 2.74 11.13
N LYS A 183 2.45 2.84 9.86
CA LYS A 183 2.19 1.70 8.98
C LYS A 183 3.41 0.79 8.81
N PHE A 184 4.59 1.36 8.52
CA PHE A 184 5.83 0.60 8.45
C PHE A 184 6.21 -0.02 9.80
N ALA A 185 6.10 0.74 10.90
CA ALA A 185 6.41 0.21 12.24
C ALA A 185 5.48 -0.94 12.68
N LEU A 186 4.23 -0.94 12.22
CA LEU A 186 3.31 -2.07 12.38
C LEU A 186 3.72 -3.29 11.54
N CYS A 187 4.26 -3.11 10.33
CA CYS A 187 4.72 -4.22 9.48
C CYS A 187 6.07 -4.82 9.90
N PHE A 188 6.94 -3.96 10.45
CA PHE A 188 8.34 -4.19 10.73
C PHE A 188 8.65 -3.92 12.20
N HIS A 189 8.02 -4.69 13.09
CA HIS A 189 8.07 -4.52 14.55
C HIS A 189 9.50 -4.57 15.15
N HIS A 190 10.47 -5.11 14.40
CA HIS A 190 11.88 -5.21 14.78
C HIS A 190 12.70 -3.95 14.44
N ILE A 191 12.12 -3.00 13.70
CA ILE A 191 12.75 -1.74 13.30
C ILE A 191 12.29 -0.61 14.23
N HIS A 192 13.23 0.18 14.73
CA HIS A 192 12.94 1.42 15.45
C HIS A 192 12.64 2.54 14.44
N PHE A 193 11.55 3.27 14.63
CA PHE A 193 11.19 4.41 13.78
C PHE A 193 11.12 5.69 14.60
N ASN A 194 11.73 6.77 14.10
CA ASN A 194 11.73 8.09 14.72
C ASN A 194 11.39 9.14 13.65
N LEU A 195 10.49 10.07 13.98
CA LEU A 195 10.03 11.12 13.07
C LEU A 195 10.17 12.48 13.75
N ILE A 196 10.87 13.40 13.09
CA ILE A 196 11.16 14.76 13.56
C ILE A 196 10.65 15.78 12.53
N ASP A 197 9.95 16.80 13.01
CA ASP A 197 9.60 18.02 12.28
C ASP A 197 10.77 18.99 12.42
N SER A 198 11.70 18.96 11.46
CA SER A 198 12.96 19.71 11.54
C SER A 198 12.77 21.21 11.40
N ALA A 199 11.64 21.67 10.82
CA ALA A 199 11.29 23.09 10.79
C ALA A 199 11.02 23.66 12.20
N ARG A 200 10.40 22.87 13.09
CA ARG A 200 10.11 23.26 14.49
C ARG A 200 11.04 22.62 15.52
N ASN A 201 12.06 21.90 15.07
CA ASN A 201 12.91 21.02 15.88
C ASN A 201 12.10 20.11 16.84
N ALA A 202 10.93 19.67 16.39
CA ALA A 202 9.94 19.01 17.24
C ALA A 202 9.90 17.51 16.97
N LYS A 203 10.05 16.70 18.01
CA LYS A 203 9.90 15.24 17.91
C LYS A 203 8.43 14.87 17.73
N VAL A 204 8.09 14.36 16.56
CA VAL A 204 6.70 14.06 16.16
C VAL A 204 6.27 12.68 16.66
N MET A 205 7.14 11.68 16.52
CA MET A 205 6.85 10.29 16.88
C MET A 205 8.13 9.51 17.13
N MET A 206 8.09 8.55 18.05
CA MET A 206 9.11 7.52 18.19
C MET A 206 8.43 6.19 18.54
N ILE A 207 8.71 5.16 17.77
CA ILE A 207 8.20 3.80 17.95
C ILE A 207 9.39 2.90 18.24
N LYS A 208 9.45 2.38 19.47
CA LYS A 208 10.48 1.43 19.91
C LYS A 208 10.08 0.01 19.55
N LYS A 209 11.08 -0.84 19.31
CA LYS A 209 10.94 -2.30 19.26
C LYS A 209 10.33 -2.77 20.59
N ASN A 210 9.07 -3.22 20.59
CA ASN A 210 8.40 -4.00 21.65
C ASN A 210 6.86 -4.14 21.42
N MET A 211 6.40 -4.33 20.19
CA MET A 211 5.03 -4.81 19.98
C MET A 211 4.97 -6.32 20.18
N LYS A 212 4.28 -6.75 21.25
CA LYS A 212 3.88 -8.16 21.41
C LYS A 212 2.72 -8.44 20.44
N TYR A 213 2.89 -9.44 19.59
CA TYR A 213 1.87 -9.93 18.67
C TYR A 213 1.52 -11.39 18.99
N VAL A 214 0.36 -11.83 18.51
CA VAL A 214 -0.02 -13.24 18.45
C VAL A 214 0.36 -13.74 17.06
N ASP A 215 0.84 -14.98 16.97
CA ASP A 215 1.22 -15.64 15.71
C ASP A 215 0.46 -16.96 15.57
N MET A 216 0.10 -17.33 14.34
CA MET A 216 -0.62 -18.57 14.03
C MET A 216 -0.38 -18.95 12.57
N HIS A 217 -0.07 -20.22 12.32
CA HIS A 217 0.18 -20.77 10.98
C HIS A 217 -0.80 -21.90 10.64
N GLU A 218 -1.06 -22.06 9.35
CA GLU A 218 -1.78 -23.19 8.74
C GLU A 218 -1.11 -23.41 7.38
N ASP A 219 -0.62 -24.62 7.12
CA ASP A 219 0.27 -24.96 5.99
C ASP A 219 1.47 -23.99 5.86
N ASN A 220 1.73 -23.48 4.64
CA ASN A 220 2.79 -22.51 4.36
C ASN A 220 2.39 -21.04 4.67
N ILE A 221 1.20 -20.81 5.23
CA ILE A 221 0.65 -19.47 5.43
C ILE A 221 0.78 -19.06 6.89
N ASN A 222 1.41 -17.91 7.14
CA ASN A 222 1.57 -17.38 8.51
C ASN A 222 0.74 -16.11 8.75
N VAL A 223 0.14 -16.01 9.94
CA VAL A 223 -0.76 -14.92 10.35
C VAL A 223 -0.32 -14.35 11.69
N GLN A 224 0.38 -13.23 11.61
CA GLN A 224 0.80 -12.42 12.75
C GLN A 224 -0.19 -11.28 12.99
N GLY A 225 -0.39 -10.86 14.23
CA GLY A 225 -1.27 -9.71 14.48
C GLY A 225 -1.39 -9.26 15.91
N PHE A 226 -2.01 -8.08 16.05
CA PHE A 226 -2.34 -7.47 17.32
C PHE A 226 -3.82 -7.10 17.33
N PHE A 227 -4.51 -7.42 18.42
CA PHE A 227 -5.86 -6.92 18.70
C PHE A 227 -5.86 -6.15 20.02
N SER A 228 -6.53 -5.00 20.02
CA SER A 228 -6.77 -4.23 21.24
C SER A 228 -8.01 -4.72 21.97
N THR A 229 -7.90 -4.92 23.28
CA THR A 229 -9.07 -5.09 24.18
C THR A 229 -9.88 -3.79 24.35
N ARG A 230 -9.31 -2.63 23.98
CA ARG A 230 -9.98 -1.31 24.00
C ARG A 230 -10.46 -0.94 22.60
N GLY A 231 -11.75 -0.60 22.47
CA GLY A 231 -12.32 -0.08 21.22
C GLY A 231 -12.28 1.44 21.09
N TYR A 232 -12.11 1.94 19.86
CA TYR A 232 -11.97 3.38 19.56
C TYR A 232 -13.33 4.06 19.31
N PRO A 233 -13.63 5.22 19.94
CA PRO A 233 -14.95 5.85 19.88
C PRO A 233 -15.29 6.53 18.54
N ASN A 234 -14.30 6.92 17.74
CA ASN A 234 -14.50 7.85 16.62
C ASN A 234 -14.29 7.20 15.24
N LYS A 235 -14.96 7.65 14.18
CA LYS A 235 -14.96 6.99 12.85
C LYS A 235 -13.68 7.18 12.00
N VAL A 236 -12.56 7.58 12.62
CA VAL A 236 -11.24 7.70 11.96
C VAL A 236 -10.79 6.32 11.47
N ARG A 237 -10.45 6.20 10.18
CA ARG A 237 -10.28 4.91 9.48
C ARG A 237 -9.03 4.09 9.87
N PHE A 238 -7.89 4.75 10.14
CA PHE A 238 -6.57 4.11 10.08
C PHE A 238 -6.29 3.05 11.17
N ILE A 239 -6.32 3.40 12.46
CA ILE A 239 -5.90 2.48 13.54
C ILE A 239 -6.88 1.30 13.73
N LYS A 240 -8.00 1.26 13.00
CA LYS A 240 -9.05 0.28 13.25
C LYS A 240 -8.77 -1.12 12.66
N ARG A 241 -8.31 -1.19 11.41
CA ARG A 241 -8.42 -2.42 10.58
C ARG A 241 -7.28 -2.63 9.58
N GLU A 242 -6.05 -2.25 9.91
CA GLU A 242 -4.94 -2.41 8.95
C GLU A 242 -4.64 -3.89 8.70
N LYS A 243 -4.47 -4.23 7.42
CA LYS A 243 -4.17 -5.57 6.95
C LYS A 243 -3.00 -5.51 5.99
N VAL A 244 -2.14 -6.51 6.08
CA VAL A 244 -0.89 -6.58 5.34
C VAL A 244 -0.75 -7.99 4.77
N VAL A 245 -0.37 -8.12 3.51
CA VAL A 245 -0.08 -9.38 2.82
C VAL A 245 1.31 -9.25 2.23
N ASN A 246 2.25 -10.13 2.59
CA ASN A 246 3.64 -10.11 2.11
C ASN A 246 4.30 -8.71 2.24
N ASN A 247 3.97 -7.99 3.32
CA ASN A 247 4.36 -6.59 3.61
C ASN A 247 3.68 -5.48 2.76
N TYR A 248 2.71 -5.79 1.90
CA TYR A 248 1.86 -4.83 1.18
C TYR A 248 0.54 -4.57 1.90
N PHE A 249 0.08 -3.31 1.92
CA PHE A 249 -1.16 -2.94 2.63
C PHE A 249 -2.42 -3.27 1.81
N VAL A 250 -3.35 -3.98 2.43
CA VAL A 250 -4.62 -4.39 1.81
C VAL A 250 -5.70 -3.31 2.01
N PRO A 251 -6.46 -2.94 0.96
CA PRO A 251 -7.63 -2.08 1.06
C PRO A 251 -8.68 -2.59 2.06
N ASN A 252 -9.39 -1.65 2.69
CA ASN A 252 -10.33 -1.96 3.78
C ASN A 252 -11.62 -2.67 3.34
N ASP A 253 -11.92 -2.68 2.04
CA ASP A 253 -13.22 -3.12 1.50
C ASP A 253 -13.26 -4.62 1.11
N ASN A 254 -12.13 -5.32 1.26
CA ASN A 254 -11.95 -6.75 1.04
C ASN A 254 -12.83 -7.62 1.96
N GLY A 255 -13.30 -8.78 1.45
CA GLY A 255 -14.03 -9.80 2.21
C GLY A 255 -13.39 -10.24 3.54
N LEU A 256 -12.05 -10.23 3.65
CA LEU A 256 -11.33 -10.48 4.90
C LEU A 256 -11.74 -9.51 6.02
N TYR A 257 -12.00 -8.23 5.70
CA TYR A 257 -12.45 -7.25 6.69
C TYR A 257 -13.86 -7.61 7.22
N LYS A 258 -14.76 -8.06 6.34
CA LYS A 258 -16.13 -8.47 6.70
C LYS A 258 -16.13 -9.62 7.73
N ILE A 259 -15.22 -10.59 7.59
CA ILE A 259 -15.05 -11.72 8.53
C ILE A 259 -14.70 -11.21 9.94
N VAL A 260 -13.61 -10.45 10.08
CA VAL A 260 -13.17 -9.93 11.39
C VAL A 260 -14.24 -9.01 12.00
N SER A 261 -14.87 -8.16 11.19
CA SER A 261 -15.93 -7.27 11.67
C SER A 261 -17.19 -8.03 12.11
N GLY A 262 -17.54 -9.14 11.45
CA GLY A 262 -18.66 -10.01 11.82
C GLY A 262 -18.41 -10.70 13.16
N LEU A 263 -17.22 -11.26 13.36
CA LEU A 263 -16.83 -11.90 14.61
C LEU A 263 -16.87 -10.91 15.79
N PHE A 264 -16.33 -9.69 15.64
CA PHE A 264 -16.42 -8.67 16.68
C PHE A 264 -17.85 -8.18 16.94
N SER A 265 -18.71 -8.06 15.92
CA SER A 265 -20.13 -7.69 16.10
C SER A 265 -20.93 -8.77 16.82
N ASN A 266 -20.61 -10.05 16.59
CA ASN A 266 -21.22 -11.19 17.27
C ASN A 266 -20.60 -11.47 18.65
N SER A 267 -19.54 -10.75 19.03
CA SER A 267 -18.84 -10.88 20.31
C SER A 267 -19.44 -9.99 21.39
N SER A 268 -19.15 -10.25 22.67
CA SER A 268 -19.55 -9.37 23.77
C SER A 268 -18.77 -8.05 23.81
N PHE A 269 -17.83 -7.78 22.89
CA PHE A 269 -17.05 -6.54 22.80
C PHE A 269 -17.91 -5.26 22.76
N VAL A 270 -19.00 -5.28 21.99
CA VAL A 270 -19.92 -4.12 21.87
C VAL A 270 -20.69 -3.88 23.19
N THR A 271 -20.97 -4.94 23.94
CA THR A 271 -21.73 -4.90 25.20
C THR A 271 -20.83 -4.59 26.41
N SER A 272 -19.68 -5.26 26.52
CA SER A 272 -18.70 -5.10 27.61
C SER A 272 -18.21 -3.65 27.75
N LEU A 273 -18.01 -2.96 26.62
CA LEU A 273 -17.58 -1.56 26.60
C LEU A 273 -18.68 -0.54 26.93
N ARG A 274 -19.91 -0.98 27.26
CA ARG A 274 -21.00 -0.18 27.85
C ARG A 274 -20.97 -0.20 29.39
N ASP A 275 -20.50 -1.30 30.01
CA ASP A 275 -20.57 -1.50 31.46
C ASP A 275 -19.39 -0.91 32.25
N SER A 276 -18.28 -0.59 31.57
CA SER A 276 -17.09 0.00 32.21
C SER A 276 -17.26 1.48 32.62
N SER A 277 -18.43 2.09 32.38
CA SER A 277 -18.77 3.46 32.82
C SER A 277 -19.98 3.51 33.78
N SER A 278 -20.52 2.36 34.19
CA SER A 278 -21.72 2.26 35.04
C SER A 278 -21.52 1.45 36.33
N LYS A 279 -20.41 0.71 36.48
CA LYS A 279 -20.04 0.01 37.73
C LYS A 279 -19.46 0.97 38.78
N GLY A 280 -20.32 1.85 39.30
CA GLY A 280 -19.91 2.92 40.21
C GLY A 280 -21.05 3.62 40.95
N LYS A 281 -22.15 2.92 41.26
CA LYS A 281 -23.10 3.28 42.33
C LYS A 281 -24.04 2.11 42.63
N GLY A 282 -24.21 1.79 43.90
CA GLY A 282 -25.17 0.79 44.37
C GLY A 282 -26.62 1.21 44.11
N ARG A 283 -27.54 0.27 44.30
CA ARG A 283 -29.00 0.49 44.18
C ARG A 283 -29.45 1.72 44.97
N LEU A 284 -29.79 2.80 44.27
CA LEU A 284 -30.72 3.81 44.78
C LEU A 284 -31.70 4.18 43.65
N ARG A 285 -32.97 3.81 43.83
CA ARG A 285 -34.06 4.20 42.94
C ARG A 285 -34.42 5.65 43.21
N THR A 286 -33.82 6.59 42.47
CA THR A 286 -34.32 7.97 42.38
C THR A 286 -34.82 8.23 40.96
N ARG A 287 -35.99 8.89 40.86
CA ARG A 287 -36.60 9.24 39.56
C ARG A 287 -35.76 10.33 38.89
N ILE A 288 -34.97 9.96 37.89
CA ILE A 288 -34.26 10.92 37.04
C ILE A 288 -35.26 11.56 36.06
N PRO A 289 -35.28 12.90 35.89
CA PRO A 289 -36.13 13.57 34.90
C PRO A 289 -35.88 13.07 33.47
N TRP A 290 -36.94 12.95 32.68
CA TRP A 290 -36.89 12.39 31.32
C TRP A 290 -35.90 13.09 30.38
N THR A 291 -35.64 14.38 30.59
CA THR A 291 -34.67 15.17 29.82
C THR A 291 -33.23 14.63 29.90
N ASN A 292 -32.83 14.04 31.04
CA ASN A 292 -31.50 13.43 31.20
C ASN A 292 -31.41 11.99 30.64
N LEU A 293 -32.55 11.35 30.34
CA LEU A 293 -32.57 9.99 29.79
C LEU A 293 -32.10 9.93 28.32
N LEU A 294 -32.20 11.06 27.60
CA LEU A 294 -31.72 11.20 26.22
C LEU A 294 -30.19 11.36 26.17
N LEU A 295 -29.61 12.15 27.09
CA LEU A 295 -28.16 12.34 27.20
C LEU A 295 -27.42 11.07 27.64
N ALA A 296 -28.04 10.25 28.49
CA ALA A 296 -27.47 8.97 28.93
C ALA A 296 -27.49 7.86 27.84
N ARG A 297 -28.13 8.09 26.68
CA ARG A 297 -28.41 7.07 25.66
C ARG A 297 -27.53 7.12 24.41
N THR A 298 -26.63 8.09 24.27
CA THR A 298 -25.66 8.14 23.17
C THR A 298 -24.48 7.19 23.44
N SER A 299 -24.73 5.87 23.41
CA SER A 299 -23.67 4.87 23.55
C SER A 299 -22.68 5.02 22.38
N ILE A 300 -21.55 5.68 22.62
CA ILE A 300 -20.56 5.96 21.59
C ILE A 300 -20.08 4.63 21.00
N GLN A 301 -20.38 4.42 19.72
CA GLN A 301 -20.09 3.16 19.03
C GLN A 301 -18.57 2.96 18.95
N LYS A 302 -18.04 2.10 19.82
CA LYS A 302 -16.62 1.73 19.83
C LYS A 302 -16.36 0.65 18.79
N TYR A 303 -15.24 0.78 18.08
CA TYR A 303 -14.81 -0.13 17.03
C TYR A 303 -13.53 -0.87 17.46
N PRO A 304 -13.32 -2.12 17.04
CA PRO A 304 -12.05 -2.80 17.31
C PRO A 304 -10.88 -2.06 16.67
N ILE A 305 -9.72 -2.17 17.32
CA ILE A 305 -8.41 -1.78 16.82
C ILE A 305 -7.66 -3.09 16.59
N TYR A 306 -7.21 -3.33 15.37
CA TYR A 306 -6.37 -4.48 15.04
C TYR A 306 -5.39 -4.21 13.90
N PHE A 307 -4.36 -5.04 13.88
CA PHE A 307 -3.39 -5.20 12.82
C PHE A 307 -3.24 -6.68 12.51
N ILE A 308 -3.32 -7.08 11.23
CA ILE A 308 -3.11 -8.46 10.79
C ILE A 308 -2.13 -8.47 9.61
N LYS A 309 -1.03 -9.22 9.76
CA LYS A 309 -0.02 -9.49 8.75
C LYS A 309 -0.10 -10.94 8.31
N LEU A 310 -0.46 -11.14 7.06
CA LEU A 310 -0.49 -12.40 6.34
C LEU A 310 0.83 -12.56 5.57
N THR A 311 1.41 -13.75 5.60
CA THR A 311 2.55 -14.13 4.77
C THR A 311 2.16 -15.39 4.00
N CYS A 312 2.13 -15.31 2.67
CA CYS A 312 1.71 -16.39 1.77
C CYS A 312 2.75 -16.50 0.65
N PRO A 313 3.57 -17.56 0.59
CA PRO A 313 4.66 -17.67 -0.38
C PRO A 313 4.18 -17.94 -1.81
N ASP A 314 2.94 -18.39 -1.99
CA ASP A 314 2.39 -18.81 -3.29
C ASP A 314 1.85 -17.63 -4.13
N TRP A 315 1.89 -16.40 -3.60
CA TRP A 315 1.37 -15.20 -4.29
C TRP A 315 2.51 -14.34 -4.81
N SER A 316 2.52 -14.12 -6.13
CA SER A 316 3.55 -13.30 -6.77
C SER A 316 3.40 -11.81 -6.41
N TYR A 317 4.41 -11.01 -6.76
CA TYR A 317 4.28 -9.56 -6.62
C TYR A 317 3.18 -8.98 -7.51
N TYR A 318 3.05 -9.45 -8.75
CA TYR A 318 2.09 -8.91 -9.71
C TYR A 318 0.65 -9.14 -9.24
N ASP A 319 0.38 -10.32 -8.70
CA ASP A 319 -0.86 -10.67 -8.02
C ASP A 319 -1.26 -9.66 -6.95
N ILE A 320 -0.31 -9.29 -6.09
CA ILE A 320 -0.55 -8.42 -4.95
C ILE A 320 -0.61 -6.95 -5.40
N ASP A 321 0.42 -6.42 -6.07
CA ASP A 321 0.47 -4.99 -6.46
C ASP A 321 -0.67 -4.60 -7.41
N THR A 322 -1.16 -5.54 -8.23
CA THR A 322 -2.18 -5.27 -9.27
C THR A 322 -3.60 -5.68 -8.85
N TYR A 323 -3.77 -6.77 -8.10
CA TYR A 323 -5.10 -7.39 -7.85
C TYR A 323 -5.48 -7.48 -6.35
N LEU A 324 -4.92 -6.61 -5.51
CA LEU A 324 -5.22 -6.46 -4.07
C LEU A 324 -6.71 -6.30 -3.71
N ASP A 325 -7.54 -5.81 -4.62
CA ASP A 325 -9.00 -5.69 -4.44
C ASP A 325 -9.75 -7.00 -4.73
N VAL A 326 -9.14 -7.92 -5.49
CA VAL A 326 -9.72 -9.17 -5.99
C VAL A 326 -9.19 -10.39 -5.23
N LEU A 327 -8.66 -10.18 -4.01
CA LEU A 327 -8.03 -11.22 -3.19
C LEU A 327 -8.90 -12.47 -2.92
N SER A 328 -10.21 -12.41 -3.16
CA SER A 328 -11.13 -13.56 -3.06
C SER A 328 -11.00 -14.59 -4.18
N GLU A 329 -10.41 -14.25 -5.33
CA GLU A 329 -10.26 -15.17 -6.47
C GLU A 329 -8.99 -16.04 -6.38
N PHE A 330 -8.12 -15.75 -5.42
CA PHE A 330 -6.87 -16.49 -5.20
C PHE A 330 -7.12 -17.88 -4.62
N SER A 331 -6.42 -18.89 -5.15
CA SER A 331 -6.50 -20.30 -4.72
C SER A 331 -6.33 -20.50 -3.21
N ALA A 332 -5.42 -19.75 -2.58
CA ALA A 332 -5.15 -19.80 -1.14
C ALA A 332 -6.17 -19.04 -0.26
N TYR A 333 -7.10 -18.28 -0.85
CA TYR A 333 -8.05 -17.45 -0.10
C TYR A 333 -8.95 -18.22 0.89
N PRO A 334 -9.44 -19.44 0.59
CA PRO A 334 -10.23 -20.23 1.55
C PRO A 334 -9.46 -20.55 2.84
N VAL A 335 -8.18 -20.90 2.73
CA VAL A 335 -7.29 -21.18 3.86
C VAL A 335 -7.08 -19.90 4.67
N ILE A 336 -6.70 -18.79 4.02
CA ILE A 336 -6.53 -17.48 4.68
C ILE A 336 -7.80 -17.04 5.42
N LYS A 337 -8.98 -17.27 4.82
CA LYS A 337 -10.29 -16.99 5.44
C LYS A 337 -10.51 -17.83 6.70
N ASN A 338 -10.12 -19.11 6.71
CA ASN A 338 -10.17 -19.97 7.88
C ASN A 338 -9.22 -19.46 8.97
N LEU A 339 -7.94 -19.30 8.63
CA LEU A 339 -6.86 -18.81 9.49
C LEU A 339 -7.23 -17.49 10.19
N VAL A 340 -7.68 -16.47 9.43
CA VAL A 340 -8.09 -15.16 9.98
C VAL A 340 -9.32 -15.28 10.89
N SER A 341 -10.26 -16.18 10.58
CA SER A 341 -11.45 -16.43 11.41
C SER A 341 -11.07 -17.09 12.75
N GLN A 342 -10.23 -18.12 12.70
CA GLN A 342 -9.70 -18.80 13.87
C GLN A 342 -8.86 -17.85 14.74
N PHE A 343 -7.93 -17.10 14.14
CA PHE A 343 -7.05 -16.13 14.81
C PHE A 343 -7.86 -15.08 15.60
N THR A 344 -8.87 -14.50 14.95
CA THR A 344 -9.79 -13.56 15.59
C THR A 344 -10.59 -14.22 16.71
N THR A 345 -11.03 -15.46 16.52
CA THR A 345 -11.83 -16.21 17.50
C THR A 345 -11.01 -16.60 18.73
N GLN A 346 -9.74 -17.00 18.57
CA GLN A 346 -8.83 -17.25 19.69
C GLN A 346 -8.57 -15.98 20.51
N PHE A 347 -8.35 -14.84 19.85
CA PHE A 347 -8.25 -13.56 20.55
C PHE A 347 -9.53 -13.25 21.35
N LEU A 348 -10.71 -13.34 20.73
CA LEU A 348 -11.98 -13.07 21.42
C LEU A 348 -12.20 -14.01 22.61
N LYS A 349 -11.83 -15.29 22.51
CA LYS A 349 -11.87 -16.26 23.61
C LYS A 349 -10.92 -15.87 24.75
N SER A 350 -9.64 -15.63 24.44
CA SER A 350 -8.62 -15.27 25.46
C SER A 350 -8.90 -13.93 26.15
N ALA A 351 -9.54 -12.98 25.46
CA ALA A 351 -9.97 -11.70 26.02
C ALA A 351 -11.31 -11.77 26.79
N GLY A 352 -11.95 -12.95 26.91
CA GLY A 352 -13.26 -13.11 27.56
C GLY A 352 -14.43 -12.49 26.80
N LEU A 353 -14.25 -12.15 25.52
CA LEU A 353 -15.21 -11.43 24.67
C LEU A 353 -16.21 -12.35 23.96
N ILE A 354 -16.40 -13.57 24.44
CA ILE A 354 -17.29 -14.58 23.83
C ILE A 354 -18.75 -14.09 23.95
N PRO A 355 -19.62 -14.29 22.92
CA PRO A 355 -21.06 -14.10 23.11
C PRO A 355 -21.59 -14.97 24.26
N PRO A 356 -22.58 -14.51 25.04
CA PRO A 356 -23.30 -15.39 25.94
C PRO A 356 -23.91 -16.52 25.09
N LYS A 357 -23.75 -17.78 25.53
CA LYS A 357 -24.43 -18.93 24.89
C LYS A 357 -25.91 -18.57 24.77
N ARG A 358 -26.43 -18.49 23.54
CA ARG A 358 -27.88 -18.61 23.36
C ARG A 358 -28.26 -19.95 23.98
N LYS A 359 -29.22 -19.94 24.92
CA LYS A 359 -29.89 -21.18 25.28
C LYS A 359 -30.51 -21.71 24.00
N GLU A 360 -30.12 -22.91 23.60
CA GLU A 360 -30.90 -23.69 22.66
C GLU A 360 -32.19 -24.04 23.40
N ASN A 361 -33.22 -23.23 23.20
CA ASN A 361 -34.57 -23.62 23.54
C ASN A 361 -34.99 -24.63 22.47
N SER A 362 -34.84 -25.91 22.81
CA SER A 362 -35.58 -27.00 22.18
C SER A 362 -37.08 -26.64 22.23
N LEU A 363 -37.65 -26.36 21.07
CA LEU A 363 -39.09 -26.31 20.86
C LEU A 363 -39.37 -27.13 19.60
N ASP A 364 -39.71 -28.38 19.86
CA ASP A 364 -40.20 -29.32 18.86
C ASP A 364 -41.56 -28.89 18.29
N GLU A 365 -41.81 -29.38 17.08
CA GLU A 365 -43.13 -29.77 16.57
C GLU A 365 -44.35 -28.90 16.92
N HIS A 366 -44.62 -27.88 16.11
CA HIS A 366 -45.97 -27.73 15.50
C HIS A 366 -45.97 -26.73 14.33
N CYS A 367 -46.11 -27.24 13.10
CA CYS A 367 -47.22 -26.91 12.18
C CYS A 367 -46.90 -27.37 10.74
N SER A 368 -47.15 -28.64 10.44
CA SER A 368 -47.25 -29.12 9.07
C SER A 368 -48.69 -28.98 8.56
N LYS A 369 -48.99 -27.93 7.79
CA LYS A 369 -50.13 -27.92 6.86
C LYS A 369 -49.83 -27.09 5.61
N LYS A 370 -49.89 -27.77 4.46
CA LYS A 370 -49.56 -27.27 3.12
C LYS A 370 -50.48 -26.11 2.71
N ARG A 371 -49.95 -25.15 1.95
CA ARG A 371 -50.61 -24.67 0.73
C ARG A 371 -49.58 -24.44 -0.37
N THR A 372 -49.82 -25.10 -1.50
CA THR A 372 -48.98 -25.13 -2.70
C THR A 372 -49.23 -23.90 -3.57
N GLY A 373 -48.19 -23.34 -4.15
CA GLY A 373 -48.26 -22.26 -5.13
C GLY A 373 -46.91 -22.07 -5.81
N SER A 374 -46.73 -22.69 -6.97
CA SER A 374 -45.49 -22.65 -7.75
C SER A 374 -45.39 -21.39 -8.61
N THR A 375 -44.27 -20.67 -8.53
CA THR A 375 -43.84 -19.80 -9.63
C THR A 375 -42.32 -19.82 -9.75
N ILE A 376 -41.83 -20.30 -10.89
CA ILE A 376 -40.43 -20.17 -11.31
C ILE A 376 -40.27 -18.76 -11.88
N ILE A 377 -39.28 -17.99 -11.39
CA ILE A 377 -38.87 -16.73 -12.04
C ILE A 377 -37.35 -16.72 -12.20
N ASP A 378 -36.95 -16.46 -13.44
CA ASP A 378 -35.58 -16.45 -13.95
C ASP A 378 -34.78 -15.21 -13.51
N HIS A 379 -33.48 -15.36 -13.31
CA HIS A 379 -32.55 -14.31 -12.91
C HIS A 379 -31.74 -13.78 -14.09
N SER A 380 -32.43 -13.32 -15.15
CA SER A 380 -31.82 -12.68 -16.32
C SER A 380 -32.14 -11.17 -16.38
N ARG A 381 -31.37 -10.33 -15.66
CA ARG A 381 -31.30 -8.86 -15.89
C ARG A 381 -30.16 -8.16 -15.14
N VAL A 382 -29.06 -7.93 -15.85
CA VAL A 382 -28.19 -6.76 -15.65
C VAL A 382 -28.37 -5.86 -16.87
N SER A 383 -28.72 -4.59 -16.66
CA SER A 383 -29.09 -3.68 -17.75
C SER A 383 -27.94 -2.76 -18.16
N LYS A 384 -27.53 -2.90 -19.43
CA LYS A 384 -27.20 -1.84 -20.41
C LYS A 384 -26.61 -0.52 -19.88
N TYR A 385 -25.45 -0.13 -20.42
CA TYR A 385 -25.26 1.21 -21.00
C TYR A 385 -24.26 1.19 -22.17
N VAL A 386 -24.40 2.16 -23.07
CA VAL A 386 -23.55 2.48 -24.24
C VAL A 386 -23.65 1.55 -25.47
N GLN A 387 -24.61 1.85 -26.34
CA GLN A 387 -24.44 1.80 -27.80
C GLN A 387 -25.07 3.06 -28.40
N HIS A 388 -24.27 3.88 -29.09
CA HIS A 388 -24.74 4.86 -30.09
C HIS A 388 -23.55 5.33 -30.95
N ALA A 389 -23.50 4.89 -32.21
CA ALA A 389 -23.13 5.67 -33.40
C ALA A 389 -22.98 4.70 -34.59
N SER A 390 -23.73 4.94 -35.66
CA SER A 390 -23.64 4.19 -36.93
C SER A 390 -23.56 5.17 -38.09
N SER A 391 -22.88 4.77 -39.17
CA SER A 391 -22.86 5.39 -40.51
C SER A 391 -22.24 6.81 -40.61
N SER A 392 -21.65 7.26 -41.73
CA SER A 392 -21.64 6.73 -43.12
C SER A 392 -20.42 7.27 -43.91
N VAL A 393 -20.37 7.00 -45.24
CA VAL A 393 -19.40 7.48 -46.28
C VAL A 393 -18.11 6.64 -46.35
N GLY A 394 -17.60 6.20 -47.51
CA GLY A 394 -18.07 6.29 -48.91
C GLY A 394 -17.01 5.67 -49.85
N THR A 395 -17.39 5.15 -51.01
CA THR A 395 -16.53 4.29 -51.87
C THR A 395 -15.78 4.99 -53.02
N GLY A 396 -14.60 4.48 -53.37
CA GLY A 396 -13.82 4.78 -54.59
C GLY A 396 -12.37 5.23 -54.31
N SER A 397 -11.33 4.89 -55.08
CA SER A 397 -11.21 3.92 -56.20
C SER A 397 -9.72 3.68 -56.55
N THR A 398 -9.34 2.44 -56.89
CA THR A 398 -8.21 1.99 -57.77
C THR A 398 -6.85 2.69 -57.63
N THR A 399 -5.79 2.02 -57.15
CA THR A 399 -4.88 1.12 -57.92
C THR A 399 -3.79 0.58 -56.93
N ASN A 400 -2.98 -0.46 -57.15
CA ASN A 400 -2.81 -1.47 -58.23
C ASN A 400 -2.24 -2.80 -57.63
N ASP A 401 -2.02 -3.83 -58.46
CA ASP A 401 -1.73 -5.22 -58.03
C ASP A 401 -0.29 -5.55 -57.60
N THR A 402 -0.15 -6.49 -56.64
CA THR A 402 0.52 -7.80 -56.87
C THR A 402 0.23 -8.84 -55.76
N THR A 403 -0.83 -9.62 -55.97
CA THR A 403 -0.98 -11.04 -55.60
C THR A 403 -0.23 -11.65 -54.40
N SER A 404 -0.85 -11.59 -53.21
CA SER A 404 -1.21 -12.82 -52.48
C SER A 404 -2.59 -12.62 -51.87
N SER A 405 -3.48 -13.62 -51.95
CA SER A 405 -4.90 -13.43 -51.64
C SER A 405 -5.14 -13.30 -50.14
N ILE A 406 -5.20 -12.05 -49.66
CA ILE A 406 -5.61 -11.71 -48.29
C ILE A 406 -7.04 -12.25 -48.08
N PRO A 407 -7.33 -13.04 -47.04
CA PRO A 407 -8.69 -13.43 -46.71
C PRO A 407 -9.50 -12.15 -46.44
N ASN A 408 -10.60 -11.98 -47.18
CA ASN A 408 -11.36 -10.74 -47.21
C ASN A 408 -11.72 -10.24 -45.81
N GLY A 409 -11.29 -9.01 -45.49
CA GLY A 409 -11.57 -8.34 -44.23
C GLY A 409 -10.47 -8.43 -43.17
N PHE A 410 -9.38 -9.17 -43.38
CA PHE A 410 -8.27 -9.25 -42.43
C PHE A 410 -7.13 -8.27 -42.78
N VAL A 411 -6.45 -7.74 -41.76
CA VAL A 411 -5.22 -6.94 -41.90
C VAL A 411 -4.02 -7.86 -41.83
N SER A 412 -3.21 -7.90 -42.90
CA SER A 412 -1.98 -8.69 -42.90
C SER A 412 -0.84 -7.97 -42.18
N TRP A 413 -0.11 -8.69 -41.33
CA TRP A 413 1.10 -8.19 -40.64
C TRP A 413 2.24 -9.21 -40.74
N TRP A 414 3.42 -8.76 -41.17
CA TRP A 414 4.61 -9.60 -41.27
C TRP A 414 5.53 -9.40 -40.06
N ASP A 415 5.74 -10.46 -39.29
CA ASP A 415 6.75 -10.50 -38.24
C ASP A 415 8.10 -10.88 -38.86
N ASP A 416 9.00 -9.91 -38.97
CA ASP A 416 10.31 -10.11 -39.57
C ASP A 416 11.31 -10.88 -38.67
N CYS A 417 11.03 -10.95 -37.36
CA CYS A 417 11.82 -11.73 -36.41
C CYS A 417 11.42 -13.22 -36.42
N GLN A 418 10.11 -13.49 -36.55
CA GLN A 418 9.57 -14.86 -36.63
C GLN A 418 9.40 -15.40 -38.05
N LYS A 419 9.58 -14.54 -39.07
CA LYS A 419 9.34 -14.84 -40.50
C LYS A 419 7.96 -15.44 -40.75
N LYS A 420 6.94 -14.80 -40.15
CA LYS A 420 5.53 -15.21 -40.23
C LYS A 420 4.64 -14.08 -40.73
N LEU A 421 3.66 -14.45 -41.56
CA LEU A 421 2.54 -13.59 -41.92
C LEU A 421 1.34 -13.92 -41.02
N TYR A 422 0.82 -12.91 -40.35
CA TYR A 422 -0.40 -12.96 -39.53
C TYR A 422 -1.56 -12.32 -40.27
N TYR A 423 -2.78 -12.80 -40.01
CA TYR A 423 -4.01 -12.23 -40.57
C TYR A 423 -4.91 -11.79 -39.42
N ILE A 424 -4.88 -10.50 -39.12
CA ILE A 424 -5.54 -9.91 -37.95
C ILE A 424 -6.96 -9.50 -38.31
N ASP A 425 -7.97 -10.05 -37.61
CA ASP A 425 -9.36 -9.59 -37.71
C ASP A 425 -9.45 -8.16 -37.15
N PRO A 426 -9.73 -7.12 -37.96
CA PRO A 426 -9.78 -5.73 -37.51
C PRO A 426 -10.93 -5.46 -36.54
N ARG A 427 -11.89 -6.39 -36.40
CA ARG A 427 -13.04 -6.27 -35.51
C ARG A 427 -12.81 -6.91 -34.13
N THR A 428 -11.92 -7.88 -34.01
CA THR A 428 -11.63 -8.57 -32.73
C THR A 428 -10.17 -8.49 -32.28
N GLY A 429 -9.23 -8.16 -33.18
CA GLY A 429 -7.80 -8.10 -32.91
C GLY A 429 -7.08 -9.45 -32.88
N ASN A 430 -7.78 -10.55 -33.17
CA ASN A 430 -7.19 -11.90 -33.20
C ASN A 430 -6.44 -12.14 -34.51
N SER A 431 -5.29 -12.83 -34.44
CA SER A 431 -4.26 -12.98 -35.49
C SER A 431 -4.08 -14.39 -36.04
#